data_AF-A0A413CTS2-F1
#
_entry.id   AF-A0A413CTS2-F1
#
_cell.length_a   1.000
_cell.length_b   1.000
_cell.length_c   1.000
_cell.angle_alpha   90.00
_cell.angle_beta   90.00
_cell.angle_gamma   90.00
#
_symmetry.space_group_name_H-M   'P 1'
#
loop_
_entity.id
_entity.type
_entity.pdbx_description
1 polymer ?
#
loop_
_entity_poly.entity_id
_entity_poly.type
_entity_poly.pdbx_seq_one_letter_code
_entity_poly.pdbx_strand_id
1 'polypeptide(L)' 'MCEAEKRWLEVKSKEWETEGIKKGIEQGLEQGSENNRKEMYRTMVDKGFSVSSIASIFSVSEESIRKLLMKA' A
#
# COMPACT_ATOMS: atom_id res chain seq x y z
N MET A 1 23.85 33.93 -4.72
CA MET A 1 24.15 32.63 -4.07
C MET A 1 25.63 32.39 -4.08
N CYS A 2 26.20 32.02 -2.93
CA CYS A 2 27.60 31.61 -2.84
C CYS A 2 27.78 30.16 -3.36
N GLU A 3 29.02 29.73 -3.60
CA GLU A 3 29.30 28.36 -4.07
C GLU A 3 28.85 27.30 -3.07
N ALA A 4 28.97 27.58 -1.77
CA ALA A 4 28.51 26.68 -0.72
C ALA A 4 26.99 26.45 -0.78
N GLU A 5 26.22 27.49 -1.06
CA GLU A 5 24.76 27.42 -1.18
C GLU A 5 24.33 26.61 -2.42
N LYS A 6 25.02 26.81 -3.55
CA LYS A 6 24.78 25.99 -4.76
C LYS A 6 25.05 24.50 -4.51
N ARG A 7 26.18 24.19 -3.88
CA ARG A 7 26.56 22.81 -3.56
C ARG A 7 25.60 22.15 -2.58
N TRP A 8 25.11 22.90 -1.60
CA TRP A 8 24.09 22.42 -0.68
C TRP A 8 22.79 22.07 -1.42
N LEU A 9 22.30 22.96 -2.30
CA LEU A 9 21.10 22.71 -3.09
C LEU A 9 21.23 21.47 -3.99
N GLU A 10 22.37 21.28 -4.64
CA GLU A 10 22.63 20.11 -5.47
C GLU A 10 22.58 18.79 -4.68
N VAL A 11 23.17 18.77 -3.48
CA VAL A 11 23.13 17.60 -2.59
C VAL A 11 21.70 17.33 -2.12
N LYS A 12 21.00 18.36 -1.62
CA LYS A 12 19.61 18.22 -1.15
C LYS A 12 18.66 17.75 -2.25
N SER A 13 18.83 18.25 -3.48
CA SER A 13 18.00 17.85 -4.62
C SER A 13 18.11 16.34 -4.89
N LYS A 14 19.33 15.79 -4.90
CA LYS A 14 19.56 14.36 -5.13
C LYS A 14 19.02 13.49 -3.98
N GLU A 15 19.18 13.95 -2.74
CA GLU A 15 18.61 13.28 -1.58
C GLU A 15 17.08 13.21 -1.66
N TRP A 16 16.43 14.33 -2.00
CA TRP A 16 14.97 14.38 -2.11
C TRP A 16 14.44 13.56 -3.28
N GLU A 17 15.13 13.53 -4.42
CA GLU A 17 14.77 12.67 -5.54
C GLU A 17 14.79 11.19 -5.14
N THR A 18 15.87 10.76 -4.47
CA THR A 18 16.03 9.37 -4.00
C THR A 18 14.96 9.01 -2.97
N GLU A 19 14.72 9.88 -1.99
CA GLU A 19 13.70 9.66 -0.97
C GLU A 19 12.28 9.65 -1.56
N GLY A 20 12.03 10.50 -2.57
CA GLY A 20 10.77 10.53 -3.31
C GLY A 20 10.48 9.21 -4.02
N ILE A 21 11.48 8.66 -4.74
CA ILE A 21 11.35 7.36 -5.42
C ILE A 21 11.11 6.25 -4.40
N LYS A 22 11.88 6.22 -3.31
CA LYS A 22 11.73 5.21 -2.26
C LYS A 22 10.32 5.21 -1.67
N LYS A 23 9.81 6.39 -1.29
CA LYS A 23 8.44 6.53 -0.76
C LYS A 23 7.39 6.12 -1.79
N GLY A 24 7.57 6.50 -3.05
CA GLY A 24 6.66 6.12 -4.13
C GLY A 24 6.58 4.60 -4.31
N ILE A 25 7.72 3.90 -4.26
CA ILE A 25 7.78 2.44 -4.34
C ILE A 25 7.09 1.79 -3.13
N GLU A 26 7.40 2.26 -1.91
CA GLU A 26 6.81 1.74 -0.68
C GLU A 26 5.27 1.86 -0.69
N GLN A 27 4.76 3.05 -1.04
CA GLN A 27 3.32 3.29 -1.19
C GLN A 27 2.70 2.42 -2.28
N GLY A 28 3.38 2.28 -3.43
CA GLY A 28 2.90 1.44 -4.52
C GLY A 28 2.80 -0.04 -4.14
N LEU A 29 3.78 -0.56 -3.39
CA LEU A 29 3.78 -1.93 -2.90
C LEU A 29 2.69 -2.16 -1.84
N GLU A 30 2.50 -1.22 -0.92
CA GLU A 30 1.45 -1.31 0.09
C GLU A 30 0.06 -1.30 -0.57
N GLN A 31 -0.18 -0.36 -1.48
CA GLN A 31 -1.45 -0.25 -2.20
C GLN A 31 -1.70 -1.48 -3.08
N GLY A 32 -0.69 -1.99 -3.77
CA GLY A 32 -0.79 -3.20 -4.58
C GLY A 32 -1.12 -4.43 -3.74
N SER A 33 -0.50 -4.56 -2.57
CA SER A 33 -0.77 -5.65 -1.61
C SER A 33 -2.19 -5.56 -1.04
N GLU A 34 -2.67 -4.35 -0.70
CA GLU A 34 -4.05 -4.12 -0.25
C GLU A 34 -5.06 -4.48 -1.35
N ASN A 35 -4.83 -4.03 -2.59
CA ASN A 35 -5.70 -4.30 -3.74
C ASN A 35 -5.76 -5.79 -4.05
N ASN A 36 -4.63 -6.50 -4.04
CA ASN A 36 -4.59 -7.94 -4.25
C ASN A 36 -5.42 -8.70 -3.20
N ARG A 37 -5.32 -8.32 -1.92
CA ARG A 37 -6.18 -8.90 -0.87
C ARG A 37 -7.66 -8.60 -1.10
N LYS A 38 -7.99 -7.36 -1.48
CA LYS A 38 -9.36 -6.93 -1.76
C LYS A 38 -9.98 -7.75 -2.90
N GLU A 39 -9.27 -7.92 -4.02
CA GLU A 39 -9.72 -8.73 -5.17
C GLU A 39 -9.88 -10.20 -4.80
N MET A 40 -8.93 -10.76 -4.05
CA MET A 40 -8.99 -12.14 -3.57
C MET A 40 -10.22 -12.37 -2.67
N TYR A 41 -10.43 -11.52 -1.65
CA TYR A 41 -11.57 -11.63 -0.76
C TYR A 41 -12.90 -11.42 -1.49
N ARG A 42 -12.97 -10.46 -2.42
CA ARG A 42 -14.16 -10.25 -3.27
C ARG A 42 -14.48 -11.51 -4.06
N THR A 43 -13.49 -12.09 -4.72
CA THR A 43 -13.65 -13.32 -5.52
C THR A 43 -14.18 -14.48 -4.66
N MET A 44 -13.71 -14.63 -3.42
CA MET A 44 -14.19 -15.68 -2.53
C MET A 44 -15.64 -15.45 -2.09
N VAL A 45 -16.02 -14.20 -1.79
CA VAL A 45 -17.42 -13.86 -1.51
C VAL A 45 -18.30 -14.16 -2.72
N ASP A 46 -17.85 -13.78 -3.93
CA ASP A 46 -18.58 -14.04 -5.17
C ASP A 46 -18.72 -15.55 -5.46
N LYS A 47 -17.78 -16.36 -4.97
CA LYS A 47 -17.84 -17.84 -5.00
C LYS A 47 -18.67 -18.46 -3.86
N GLY A 48 -19.31 -17.64 -3.02
CA GLY A 48 -20.22 -18.08 -1.96
C GLY A 48 -19.57 -18.37 -0.61
N PHE A 49 -18.28 -18.04 -0.41
CA PHE A 49 -17.65 -18.17 0.90
C PHE A 49 -18.19 -17.10 1.86
N SER A 50 -18.48 -17.49 3.10
CA SER A 50 -18.85 -16.53 4.15
C SER A 50 -17.64 -15.71 4.60
N VAL A 51 -17.87 -14.48 5.05
CA VAL A 51 -16.80 -13.61 5.62
C VAL A 51 -16.08 -14.32 6.78
N SER A 52 -16.83 -15.05 7.61
CA SER A 52 -16.28 -15.82 8.74
C SER A 52 -15.36 -16.96 8.26
N SER A 53 -15.74 -17.68 7.20
CA SER A 53 -14.91 -18.72 6.59
C SER A 53 -13.62 -18.13 6.02
N ILE A 54 -13.69 -17.00 5.33
CA ILE A 54 -12.50 -16.31 4.78
C ILE A 54 -11.58 -15.85 5.93
N ALA A 55 -12.14 -15.22 6.95
CA ALA A 55 -11.42 -14.79 8.15
C ALA A 55 -10.65 -15.96 8.79
N SER A 56 -11.31 -17.12 8.94
CA SER A 56 -10.69 -18.32 9.47
C SER A 56 -9.59 -18.88 8.57
N ILE A 57 -9.77 -18.92 7.24
CA ILE A 57 -8.77 -19.45 6.29
C ILE A 57 -7.47 -18.63 6.35
N PHE A 58 -7.60 -17.31 6.41
CA PHE A 58 -6.45 -16.40 6.39
C PHE A 58 -5.98 -15.97 7.78
N SER A 59 -6.61 -16.46 8.85
CA SER A 59 -6.33 -16.05 10.24
C SER A 59 -6.36 -14.53 10.44
N VAL A 60 -7.37 -13.87 9.83
CA VAL A 60 -7.60 -12.42 9.95
C VAL A 60 -8.98 -12.16 10.58
N SER A 61 -9.22 -10.94 11.04
CA SER A 61 -10.54 -10.57 11.55
C SER A 61 -11.54 -10.34 10.41
N GLU A 62 -12.82 -10.66 10.67
CA GLU A 62 -13.92 -10.31 9.75
C GLU A 62 -13.99 -8.79 9.52
N GLU A 63 -13.67 -7.99 10.54
CA GLU A 63 -13.65 -6.53 10.45
C GLU A 63 -12.62 -6.05 9.40
N SER A 64 -11.42 -6.62 9.37
CA SER A 64 -10.40 -6.27 8.37
C SER A 64 -10.87 -6.61 6.95
N ILE A 65 -11.56 -7.73 6.76
CA ILE A 65 -12.15 -8.09 5.46
C ILE A 65 -13.23 -7.08 5.06
N ARG A 66 -14.15 -6.74 5.98
CA ARG A 66 -15.23 -5.78 5.71
C ARG A 66 -14.68 -4.41 5.36
N LYS A 67 -13.68 -3.91 6.11
CA LYS A 67 -13.02 -2.62 5.82
C LYS A 67 -12.44 -2.59 4.41
N LEU A 68 -11.77 -3.66 3.98
CA LEU A 68 -11.19 -3.76 2.64
C LEU A 68 -12.27 -3.77 1.54
N LEU A 69 -13.39 -4.46 1.76
CA LEU A 69 -14.46 -4.58 0.78
C LEU A 69 -15.36 -3.34 0.69
N MET A 70 -15.44 -2.52 1.74
CA MET A 70 -16.29 -1.32 1.82
C MET A 70 -15.66 -0.05 1.25
N LYS A 71 -14.32 0.05 1.19
CA LYS A 71 -13.66 1.21 0.55
C LYS A 71 -13.99 1.22 -0.95
N ALA A 72 -14.70 2.25 -1.42
CA ALA A 72 -14.88 2.55 -2.84
C ALA A 72 -13.63 3.24 -3.37
#